data_AF-A0A3C1ACT7-F1
#
_entry.id   AF-A0A3C1ACT7-F1
#
_cell.length_a   1.000
_cell.length_b   1.000
_cell.length_c   1.000
_cell.angle_alpha   90.00
_cell.angle_beta   90.00
_cell.angle_gamma   90.00
#
_symmetry.space_group_name_H-M   'P 1'
#
loop_
_entity.id
_entity.type
_entity.pdbx_description
1 polymer ?
#
loop_
_entity_poly.entity_id
_entity_poly.type
_entity_poly.pdbx_seq_one_letter_code
_entity_poly.pdbx_strand_id
1 'polypeptide(L)' 'MNWDALINFHINKFISSSLRLNLLYDHDIKIKQYAEVDGQQVVVGEGPRLQFKESFGIGFNYKF' A
#
# COMPACT_ATOMS: atom_id res chain seq x y z
N MET A 1 -11.23 -1.17 8.75
CA MET A 1 -11.05 -2.53 8.20
C MET A 1 -9.64 -2.62 7.63
N ASN A 2 -8.83 -3.58 8.06
CA ASN A 2 -7.48 -3.79 7.54
C ASN A 2 -7.43 -5.18 6.88
N TRP A 3 -6.94 -5.25 5.65
CA TRP A 3 -6.72 -6.48 4.91
C TRP A 3 -5.25 -6.60 4.54
N ASP A 4 -4.69 -7.77 4.83
CA ASP A 4 -3.30 -8.11 4.56
C ASP A 4 -3.23 -9.41 3.75
N ALA A 5 -2.50 -9.38 2.64
CA ALA A 5 -2.13 -10.57 1.89
C ALA A 5 -0.61 -10.63 1.73
N LEU A 6 -0.05 -11.79 2.04
CA LEU A 6 1.35 -12.12 1.79
C LEU A 6 1.39 -13.35 0.89
N ILE A 7 2.01 -13.18 -0.27
CA ILE A 7 2.20 -14.23 -1.27
C ILE A 7 3.70 -14.49 -1.35
N ASN A 8 4.12 -15.70 -1.03
CA ASN A 8 5.52 -16.10 -1.13
C ASN A 8 5.70 -17.01 -2.34
N PHE A 9 6.61 -16.63 -3.24
CA PHE A 9 6.97 -17.38 -4.42
C PHE A 9 8.30 -18.10 -4.18
N HIS A 10 8.27 -19.43 -4.25
CA HIS A 10 9.47 -20.24 -4.37
C HIS A 10 9.74 -20.49 -5.86
N ILE A 11 10.55 -19.63 -6.48
CA ILE A 11 10.78 -19.68 -7.92
C ILE A 11 11.75 -20.83 -8.23
N ASN A 12 12.82 -20.95 -7.45
CA ASN A 12 13.85 -21.97 -7.60
C ASN A 12 14.75 -22.02 -6.37
N LYS A 13 15.64 -23.01 -6.29
CA LYS A 13 16.58 -23.20 -5.17
C LYS A 13 17.41 -21.97 -4.83
N PHE A 14 17.61 -21.09 -5.82
CA PHE A 14 18.42 -19.89 -5.70
C PHE A 14 17.64 -18.59 -5.57
N ILE A 15 16.36 -18.55 -5.94
CA ILE A 15 15.58 -17.30 -5.96
C ILE A 15 14.26 -17.54 -5.27
N SER A 16 13.98 -16.69 -4.28
CA SER A 16 12.68 -16.56 -3.63
C SER A 16 12.15 -15.15 -3.86
N SER A 17 10.84 -15.00 -3.83
CA SER A 17 10.22 -13.68 -3.86
C SER A 17 9.05 -13.65 -2.90
N SER A 18 8.71 -12.47 -2.39
CA SER A 18 7.54 -12.22 -1.57
C SER A 18 6.82 -10.97 -2.07
N LEU A 19 5.50 -11.04 -2.14
CA LEU A 19 4.63 -9.92 -2.46
C LEU A 19 3.70 -9.72 -1.27
N ARG A 20 3.75 -8.54 -0.67
CA ARG A 20 2.87 -8.13 0.41
C ARG A 20 1.95 -7.03 -0.08
N LEU A 21 0.65 -7.26 0.02
CA LEU A 21 -0.40 -6.31 -0.27
C LEU A 21 -1.10 -5.97 1.05
N ASN A 22 -1.12 -4.70 1.41
CA ASN A 22 -1.85 -4.19 2.56
C ASN A 22 -2.92 -3.21 2.06
N LEU A 23 -4.14 -3.39 2.55
CA LEU A 23 -5.29 -2.59 2.21
C LEU A 23 -5.95 -2.11 3.50
N LEU A 24 -5.72 -0.86 3.85
CA LEU A 24 -6.25 -0.23 5.04
C LEU A 24 -7.43 0.67 4.66
N TYR A 25 -8.62 0.30 5.09
CA TYR A 25 -9.78 1.18 5.09
C TYR A 25 -9.94 1.77 6.49
N ASP A 26 -9.54 3.03 6.63
CA ASP A 26 -9.65 3.76 7.88
C ASP A 26 -10.80 4.77 7.77
N HIS A 27 -11.70 4.75 8.77
CA HIS A 27 -12.81 5.68 8.86
C HIS A 27 -12.48 6.96 9.65
N ASP A 28 -11.39 6.95 10.44
CA ASP A 28 -11.01 8.01 11.38
C ASP A 28 -9.97 8.99 10.80
N ILE A 29 -9.11 8.55 9.87
CA ILE A 29 -8.13 9.43 9.25
C ILE A 29 -8.82 10.24 8.13
N LYS A 30 -9.21 11.47 8.49
CA LYS A 30 -9.74 12.47 7.57
C LYS A 30 -8.66 12.99 6.63
N ILE A 31 -8.62 12.45 5.41
CA ILE A 31 -7.74 12.98 4.36
C ILE A 31 -8.40 14.26 3.82
N LYS A 32 -7.78 15.42 4.08
CA LYS A 32 -8.18 16.71 3.53
C LYS A 32 -7.96 16.71 2.02
N GLN A 33 -9.03 16.85 1.25
CA GLN A 33 -8.96 17.15 -0.17
C GLN A 33 -8.85 18.66 -0.33
N TYR A 34 -7.79 19.08 -1.01
CA TYR A 34 -7.63 20.46 -1.45
C TYR A 34 -8.06 20.52 -2.91
N ALA A 35 -8.89 21.52 -3.25
CA ALA A 35 -9.11 21.92 -4.62
C ALA A 35 -8.63 23.36 -4.77
N GLU A 36 -8.18 23.68 -5.98
CA GLU A 36 -7.80 25.04 -6.31
C GLU A 36 -9.05 25.81 -6.72
N VAL A 37 -9.39 26.84 -5.94
CA VAL A 37 -10.45 27.80 -6.26
C VAL A 37 -9.80 29.18 -6.26
N ASP A 38 -9.86 29.87 -7.40
CA ASP A 38 -9.28 31.20 -7.60
C ASP A 38 -7.78 31.29 -7.20
N GLY A 39 -7.00 30.26 -7.51
CA GLY A 39 -5.55 30.20 -7.24
C GLY A 39 -5.18 29.92 -5.78
N GLN A 40 -6.16 29.60 -4.93
CA GLN A 40 -5.93 29.21 -3.53
C GLN A 40 -6.33 27.75 -3.30
N GLN A 41 -5.51 27.02 -2.53
CA GLN A 41 -5.84 25.67 -2.10
C GLN A 41 -6.89 25.72 -0.98
N VAL A 42 -8.13 25.38 -1.32
CA VAL A 42 -9.26 25.33 -0.38
C VAL A 42 -9.57 23.87 -0.06
N VAL A 43 -9.81 23.56 1.22
CA VAL A 43 -10.25 22.21 1.63
C VAL A 43 -11.70 22.00 1.18
N VAL A 44 -11.91 21.14 0.19
CA VAL A 44 -13.23 20.82 -0.39
C VAL A 44 -13.90 19.60 0.23
N GLY A 45 -13.19 18.84 1.07
CA GLY A 45 -13.79 17.74 1.81
C GLY A 45 -12.80 16.96 2.66
N GLU A 46 -13.31 16.36 3.73
CA GLU A 46 -12.60 15.41 4.58
C GLU A 46 -13.42 14.12 4.64
N GLY A 47 -12.79 12.99 4.38
CA GLY A 47 -13.51 11.73 4.44
C GLY A 47 -12.61 10.51 4.48
N PRO A 48 -13.19 9.38 4.90
CA PRO A 48 -12.48 8.11 5.01
C PRO A 48 -12.20 7.53 3.63
N ARG A 49 -10.98 7.02 3.43
CA ARG A 49 -10.56 6.46 2.14
C ARG A 49 -9.82 5.14 2.32
N LEU A 50 -9.88 4.36 1.25
CA LEU A 50 -9.11 3.14 1.08
C LEU A 50 -7.66 3.50 0.78
N GLN A 51 -6.73 3.04 1.61
CA GLN A 51 -5.29 3.16 1.41
C GLN A 51 -4.74 1.80 0.99
N PHE A 52 -4.11 1.74 -0.18
CA PHE A 52 -3.47 0.54 -0.70
C PHE A 52 -1.95 0.69 -0.65
N LYS A 53 -1.26 -0.32 -0.14
CA LYS A 53 0.20 -0.39 -0.06
C LYS A 53 0.68 -1.73 -0.59
N GLU A 54 1.60 -1.69 -1.53
CA GLU A 54 2.25 -2.85 -2.12
C GLU A 54 3.74 -2.85 -1.77
N SER A 55 4.26 -4.02 -1.37
CA SER A 55 5.68 -4.24 -1.11
C SER A 55 6.11 -5.54 -1.76
N PHE A 56 7.03 -5.45 -2.71
CA PHE A 56 7.59 -6.60 -3.41
C PHE A 56 9.05 -6.80 -2.99
N GLY A 57 9.38 -8.03 -2.62
CA GLY A 57 10.73 -8.46 -2.24
C GLY A 57 11.20 -9.60 -3.14
N ILE A 58 12.48 -9.56 -3.50
CA ILE A 58 13.17 -10.66 -4.19
C ILE A 58 14.44 -10.98 -3.42
N GLY A 59 14.70 -12.27 -3.22
CA GLY A 59 15.82 -12.79 -2.45
C GLY A 59 16.59 -13.81 -3.25
N PHE A 60 17.91 -13.73 -3.20
CA PHE A 60 18.81 -14.76 -3.71
C PHE A 60 19.32 -15.60 -2.53
N ASN A 61 19.24 -16.93 -2.63
CA ASN A 61 19.70 -17.85 -1.60
C ASN A 61 20.66 -18.88 -2.20
N TYR A 62 21.91 -18.89 -1.76
CA TYR A 62 22.88 -19.90 -2.19
C TYR A 62 23.25 -20.77 -0.99
N LYS A 63 22.90 -22.06 -1.05
CA LYS A 63 23.32 -23.05 -0.03
C LYS A 63 24.54 -23.80 -0.56
N PHE A 64 25.63 -23.74 0.21
CA PHE A 64 26.84 -24.56 0.03
C PHE A 64 26.61 -25.98 0.53
#